data_AF-A0A3S0CYL9-F1
#
_entry.id   AF-A0A3S0CYL9-F1
#
_cell.length_a   1.000
_cell.length_b   1.000
_cell.length_c   1.000
_cell.angle_alpha   90.00
_cell.angle_beta   90.00
_cell.angle_gamma   90.00
#
_symmetry.space_group_name_H-M   'P 1'
#
loop_
_entity.id
_entity.type
_entity.pdbx_description
1 polymer ?
#
loop_
_entity_poly.entity_id
_entity_poly.type
_entity_poly.pdbx_seq_one_letter_code
_entity_poly.pdbx_strand_id
1 'polypeptide(L)'
;MQWRDSARDWAGAAQADGMSFCAACMWVARAQACTPPDPLESAAMDPTRLAAALARLRAAARPDQLDALARFGQGGDGRLGVAVPTLRALARALGRDHDLALALWDTAIPDAQMLAGMVAEPARLTSAQMDHWVAGMAAWDVCDQACLNAFVNSPLAWDAIPRWAAREAEFEKRAGFALLAVAAVHQKSRPEADFIARLPLIEAAAGDDRNFVKKAVNWALRQIGKRSPGLREPALTLAEKLCQREERSARWIGSDARRELARLGRGRAEK
;
A
#
# COMPACT_ATOMS: atom_id res chain seq x y z
N MET A 1 21.15 11.12 -3.41
CA MET A 1 21.94 10.19 -2.58
C MET A 1 21.32 9.93 -1.19
N GLN A 2 20.17 10.54 -0.82
CA GLN A 2 19.55 10.41 0.52
C GLN A 2 18.28 9.52 0.61
N TRP A 3 17.80 8.92 -0.48
CA TRP A 3 16.61 8.03 -0.43
C TRP A 3 16.89 6.63 0.16
N ARG A 4 18.17 6.33 0.45
CA ARG A 4 18.60 5.04 1.02
C ARG A 4 18.18 4.88 2.50
N ASP A 5 17.98 5.98 3.22
CA ASP A 5 17.81 5.95 4.67
C ASP A 5 16.34 5.86 5.08
N SER A 6 15.41 6.46 4.31
CA SER A 6 13.97 6.37 4.63
C SER A 6 13.40 4.95 4.51
N ALA A 7 14.04 4.03 3.79
CA ALA A 7 13.60 2.62 3.77
C ALA A 7 14.04 1.83 5.02
N ARG A 8 15.02 2.32 5.79
CA ARG A 8 15.44 1.70 7.06
C ARG A 8 14.48 2.04 8.21
N ASP A 9 13.91 3.24 8.20
CA ASP A 9 13.03 3.70 9.29
C ASP A 9 11.65 3.02 9.29
N TRP A 10 11.22 2.42 8.18
CA TRP A 10 9.91 1.75 8.10
C TRP A 10 9.90 0.32 8.63
N ALA A 11 11.06 -0.34 8.73
CA ALA A 11 11.15 -1.73 9.21
C ALA A 11 11.11 -1.85 10.75
N GLY A 12 11.30 -0.74 11.48
CA GLY A 12 11.44 -0.74 12.95
C GLY A 12 10.14 -0.71 13.75
N ALA A 13 8.96 -0.60 13.13
CA ALA A 13 7.70 -0.37 13.83
C ALA A 13 6.76 -1.59 13.93
N ALA A 14 7.20 -2.78 13.51
CA ALA A 14 6.36 -3.98 13.43
C ALA A 14 6.78 -5.07 14.44
N GLN A 15 6.97 -4.69 15.70
CA GLN A 15 7.25 -5.64 16.76
C GLN A 15 6.68 -5.18 18.11
N ALA A 16 5.38 -5.39 18.28
CA ALA A 16 4.78 -5.65 19.59
C ALA A 16 3.38 -6.25 19.38
N ASP A 17 3.01 -7.13 20.31
CA ASP A 17 1.67 -7.65 20.59
C ASP A 17 1.28 -8.96 19.89
N GLY A 18 1.81 -10.04 20.46
CA GLY A 18 1.16 -11.34 20.44
C GLY A 18 0.02 -11.37 21.45
N MET A 19 -1.18 -11.72 21.00
CA MET A 19 -2.30 -12.11 21.87
C MET A 19 -2.94 -13.39 21.34
N SER A 20 -2.97 -14.36 22.26
CA SER A 20 -3.45 -15.72 22.12
C SER A 20 -4.96 -15.78 21.85
N PHE A 21 -5.36 -16.56 20.84
CA PHE A 21 -6.74 -16.97 20.63
C PHE A 21 -7.05 -18.18 21.52
N CYS A 22 -8.07 -18.07 22.38
CA CYS A 22 -8.72 -19.23 22.99
C CYS A 22 -10.23 -19.15 22.72
N ALA A 23 -10.79 -20.26 22.28
CA ALA A 23 -12.09 -20.36 21.66
C ALA A 23 -13.25 -20.62 22.65
N ALA A 24 -14.44 -20.35 22.12
CA ALA A 24 -15.74 -20.96 22.44
C ALA A 24 -16.49 -20.47 23.70
N CYS A 25 -17.68 -19.89 23.45
CA CYS A 25 -18.86 -20.19 24.28
C CYS A 25 -20.13 -20.10 23.43
N MET A 26 -21.01 -21.07 23.71
CA MET A 26 -22.12 -21.51 22.89
C MET A 26 -23.34 -20.58 22.92
N TRP A 27 -24.06 -20.70 21.82
CA TRP A 27 -25.33 -20.13 21.42
C TRP A 27 -26.49 -20.72 22.26
N VAL A 28 -27.33 -19.87 22.88
CA VAL A 28 -28.72 -20.24 23.22
C VAL A 28 -29.62 -19.03 22.93
N ALA A 29 -30.65 -19.28 22.13
CA ALA A 29 -31.59 -18.33 21.59
C ALA A 29 -32.64 -17.85 22.61
N ARG A 30 -33.13 -16.62 22.40
CA ARG A 30 -34.55 -16.28 22.58
C ARG A 30 -34.93 -15.13 21.66
N ALA A 31 -35.90 -15.42 20.80
CA ALA A 31 -36.49 -14.49 19.85
C ALA A 31 -37.50 -13.57 20.55
N GLN A 32 -37.49 -12.28 20.19
CA GLN A 32 -38.67 -11.43 20.21
C GLN A 32 -38.58 -10.44 19.05
N ALA A 33 -39.70 -10.27 18.37
CA ALA A 33 -39.85 -9.57 17.11
C ALA A 33 -39.57 -8.06 17.25
N CYS A 34 -38.56 -7.59 16.53
CA CYS A 34 -38.50 -6.23 16.02
C CYS A 34 -38.52 -6.33 14.50
N THR A 35 -39.49 -5.67 13.87
CA THR A 35 -39.56 -5.48 12.41
C THR A 35 -38.21 -4.93 11.94
N PRO A 36 -37.56 -5.50 10.91
CA PRO A 36 -36.32 -4.93 10.39
C PRO A 36 -36.65 -3.55 9.78
N PRO A 37 -35.86 -2.50 10.07
CA PRO A 37 -35.98 -1.25 9.34
C PRO A 37 -35.66 -1.47 7.85
N ASP A 38 -36.27 -0.64 7.02
CA ASP A 38 -36.17 -0.62 5.55
C ASP A 38 -34.69 -0.65 5.09
N PRO A 39 -34.26 -1.52 4.13
CA PRO A 39 -32.86 -1.68 3.73
C PRO A 39 -32.20 -0.45 3.09
N LEU A 40 -32.93 0.65 2.89
CA LEU A 40 -32.46 1.84 2.17
C LEU A 40 -32.17 3.05 3.07
N GLU A 41 -32.30 2.93 4.39
CA GLU A 41 -32.15 4.08 5.32
C GLU A 41 -30.93 4.03 6.26
N SER A 42 -30.01 3.05 6.14
CA SER A 42 -28.88 2.90 7.11
C SER A 42 -27.46 2.88 6.53
N ALA A 43 -27.21 3.51 5.39
CA ALA A 43 -25.86 3.66 4.83
C ALA A 43 -25.52 5.10 4.39
N ALA A 44 -26.17 6.10 5.00
CA ALA A 44 -25.84 7.49 4.74
C ALA A 44 -24.59 7.88 5.54
N MET A 45 -23.50 8.17 4.84
CA MET A 45 -22.32 8.89 5.37
C MET A 45 -22.78 10.02 6.30
N ASP A 46 -22.32 10.05 7.56
CA ASP A 46 -22.54 11.19 8.47
C ASP A 46 -21.71 12.40 7.98
N PRO A 47 -22.33 13.44 7.39
CA PRO A 47 -21.60 14.59 6.86
C PRO A 47 -20.84 15.34 7.97
N THR A 48 -21.31 15.24 9.21
CA THR A 48 -20.69 15.84 10.39
C THR A 48 -19.33 15.22 10.67
N ARG A 49 -19.21 13.90 10.49
CA ARG A 49 -17.96 13.17 10.75
C ARG A 49 -16.90 13.48 9.71
N LEU A 50 -17.27 13.54 8.42
CA LEU A 50 -16.37 13.98 7.35
C LEU A 50 -15.87 15.41 7.61
N ALA A 51 -16.79 16.33 7.91
CA ALA A 51 -16.45 17.71 8.22
C ALA A 51 -15.47 17.82 9.41
N ALA A 52 -15.69 17.05 10.48
CA ALA A 52 -14.80 16.99 11.63
C ALA A 52 -13.42 16.42 11.28
N ALA A 53 -13.35 15.37 10.47
CA ALA A 53 -12.08 14.81 10.01
C ALA A 53 -11.28 15.82 9.15
N LEU A 54 -11.95 16.50 8.23
CA LEU A 54 -11.34 17.54 7.39
C LEU A 54 -10.90 18.75 8.21
N ALA A 55 -11.67 19.16 9.23
CA ALA A 55 -11.27 20.23 10.14
C ALA A 55 -9.99 19.86 10.91
N ARG A 56 -9.88 18.62 11.40
CA ARG A 56 -8.66 18.12 12.06
C ARG A 56 -7.46 18.05 11.12
N LEU A 57 -7.65 17.64 9.87
CA LEU A 57 -6.59 17.65 8.85
C LEU A 57 -6.11 19.08 8.58
N ARG A 58 -7.02 20.04 8.40
CA ARG A 58 -6.67 21.45 8.18
C ARG A 58 -5.97 22.07 9.39
N ALA A 59 -6.40 21.75 10.60
CA ALA A 59 -5.72 22.19 11.82
C ALA A 59 -4.29 21.63 11.96
N ALA A 60 -4.02 20.48 11.34
CA ALA A 60 -2.70 19.85 11.30
C ALA A 60 -1.89 20.17 10.03
N ALA A 61 -2.39 21.06 9.18
CA ALA A 61 -1.76 21.41 7.90
C ALA A 61 -0.41 22.09 8.12
N ARG A 62 0.52 21.82 7.21
CA ARG A 62 1.88 22.38 7.19
C ARG A 62 2.16 22.95 5.80
N PRO A 63 1.59 24.12 5.48
CA PRO A 63 1.74 24.73 4.15
C PRO A 63 3.20 25.07 3.82
N ASP A 64 4.02 25.33 4.84
CA ASP A 64 5.47 25.57 4.73
C ASP A 64 6.26 24.39 4.15
N GLN A 65 5.66 23.19 4.10
CA GLN A 65 6.32 21.98 3.58
C GLN A 65 5.94 21.64 2.15
N LEU A 66 4.91 22.27 1.57
CA LEU A 66 4.34 21.85 0.29
C LEU A 66 5.38 21.91 -0.84
N ASP A 67 6.21 22.95 -0.88
CA ASP A 67 7.28 23.08 -1.87
C ASP A 67 8.32 21.95 -1.77
N ALA A 68 8.66 21.56 -0.55
CA ALA A 68 9.60 20.47 -0.33
C ALA A 68 9.00 19.13 -0.77
N LEU A 69 7.74 18.86 -0.44
CA LEU A 69 7.01 17.67 -0.84
C LEU A 69 6.87 17.58 -2.38
N ALA A 70 6.52 18.69 -3.03
CA ALA A 70 6.37 18.75 -4.49
C ALA A 70 7.67 18.36 -5.23
N ARG A 71 8.84 18.77 -4.72
CA ARG A 71 10.16 18.35 -5.28
C ARG A 71 10.39 16.84 -5.24
N PHE A 72 9.72 16.13 -4.34
CA PHE A 72 9.76 14.67 -4.26
C PHE A 72 8.61 13.99 -5.03
N GLY A 73 7.81 14.73 -5.79
CA GLY A 73 6.65 14.19 -6.50
C GLY A 73 5.45 13.92 -5.60
N GLN A 74 5.40 14.56 -4.44
CA GLN A 74 4.30 14.49 -3.48
C GLN A 74 3.44 15.76 -3.61
N GLY A 75 2.88 15.96 -4.80
CA GLY A 75 1.98 17.09 -5.10
C GLY A 75 0.50 16.70 -4.99
N GLY A 76 -0.35 17.49 -5.65
CA GLY A 76 -1.80 17.28 -5.72
C GLY A 76 -2.58 18.48 -5.19
N ASP A 77 -3.69 18.78 -5.85
CA ASP A 77 -4.51 19.94 -5.54
C ASP A 77 -5.07 19.83 -4.12
N GLY A 78 -5.03 20.95 -3.38
CA GLY A 78 -5.53 21.00 -2.01
C GLY A 78 -4.71 20.23 -0.96
N ARG A 79 -3.52 19.71 -1.32
CA ARG A 79 -2.62 19.06 -0.35
C ARG A 79 -2.32 19.98 0.83
N LEU A 80 -2.35 19.40 2.04
CA LEU A 80 -2.23 20.09 3.32
C LEU A 80 -0.84 19.93 3.95
N GLY A 81 -0.07 18.90 3.58
CA GLY A 81 1.28 18.67 4.10
C GLY A 81 1.33 18.01 5.48
N VAL A 82 0.26 17.31 5.87
CA VAL A 82 0.13 16.64 7.16
C VAL A 82 1.13 15.48 7.25
N ALA A 83 1.92 15.45 8.32
CA ALA A 83 2.89 14.39 8.53
C ALA A 83 2.21 13.03 8.77
N VAL A 84 2.77 11.94 8.23
CA VAL A 84 2.24 10.58 8.39
C VAL A 84 2.02 10.17 9.86
N PRO A 85 2.90 10.48 10.83
CA PRO A 85 2.63 10.20 12.24
C PRO A 85 1.34 10.86 12.75
N THR A 86 1.07 12.10 12.32
CA THR A 86 -0.16 12.83 12.66
C THR A 86 -1.38 12.18 12.00
N LEU A 87 -1.29 11.79 10.72
CA LEU A 87 -2.37 11.03 10.05
C LEU A 87 -2.69 9.73 10.81
N ARG A 88 -1.68 8.99 11.26
CA ARG A 88 -1.87 7.77 12.06
C ARG A 88 -2.49 8.04 13.43
N ALA A 89 -2.17 9.17 14.06
CA ALA A 89 -2.81 9.58 15.31
C ALA A 89 -4.29 9.92 15.08
N LEU A 90 -4.59 10.66 14.02
CA LEU A 90 -5.97 10.98 13.61
C LEU A 90 -6.77 9.73 13.28
N ALA A 91 -6.21 8.80 12.49
CA ALA A 91 -6.85 7.53 12.15
C ALA A 91 -7.19 6.71 13.40
N ARG A 92 -6.28 6.64 14.38
CA ARG A 92 -6.53 5.98 15.67
C ARG A 92 -7.68 6.62 16.45
N ALA A 93 -7.76 7.95 16.45
CA ALA A 93 -8.83 8.68 17.12
C ALA A 93 -10.19 8.55 16.39
N LEU A 94 -10.19 8.38 15.07
CA LEU A 94 -11.40 8.21 14.27
C LEU A 94 -11.94 6.78 14.29
N GLY A 95 -11.06 5.78 14.47
CA GLY A 95 -11.40 4.38 14.36
C GLY A 95 -11.56 3.91 12.90
N ARG A 96 -12.05 2.68 12.74
CA ARG A 96 -12.43 2.14 11.42
C ARG A 96 -13.84 2.60 11.07
N ASP A 97 -13.99 3.11 9.86
CA ASP A 97 -15.25 3.62 9.33
C ASP A 97 -15.15 3.64 7.80
N HIS A 98 -15.75 2.66 7.13
CA HIS A 98 -15.67 2.52 5.68
C HIS A 98 -16.33 3.67 4.93
N ASP A 99 -17.48 4.17 5.41
CA ASP A 99 -18.25 5.19 4.71
C ASP A 99 -17.51 6.54 4.80
N LEU A 100 -16.90 6.83 5.95
CA LEU A 100 -15.97 7.94 6.10
C LEU A 100 -14.74 7.78 5.21
N ALA A 101 -14.19 6.57 5.06
CA ALA A 101 -13.04 6.33 4.19
C ALA A 101 -13.35 6.67 2.73
N LEU A 102 -14.50 6.20 2.22
CA LEU A 102 -14.94 6.51 0.86
C LEU A 102 -15.14 8.02 0.70
N ALA A 103 -15.81 8.67 1.65
CA ALA A 103 -16.06 10.10 1.61
C ALA A 103 -14.77 10.94 1.68
N LEU A 104 -13.80 10.55 2.51
CA LEU A 104 -12.47 11.17 2.58
C LEU A 104 -11.72 11.03 1.26
N TRP A 105 -11.83 9.86 0.62
CA TRP A 105 -11.20 9.62 -0.67
C TRP A 105 -11.76 10.54 -1.76
N ASP A 106 -13.08 10.68 -1.81
CA ASP A 106 -13.80 11.49 -2.81
C ASP A 106 -13.55 13.00 -2.68
N THR A 107 -12.94 13.45 -1.57
CA THR A 107 -12.48 14.84 -1.46
C THR A 107 -11.31 15.18 -2.39
N ALA A 108 -10.63 14.18 -2.94
CA ALA A 108 -9.42 14.31 -3.76
C ALA A 108 -8.24 15.05 -3.11
N ILE A 109 -8.32 15.37 -1.81
CA ILE A 109 -7.21 15.96 -1.05
C ILE A 109 -6.21 14.83 -0.71
N PRO A 110 -4.93 14.92 -1.11
CA PRO A 110 -3.97 13.83 -0.90
C PRO A 110 -3.86 13.35 0.55
N ASP A 111 -3.81 14.26 1.52
CA ASP A 111 -3.73 13.92 2.94
C ASP A 111 -5.01 13.23 3.44
N ALA A 112 -6.18 13.60 2.89
CA ALA A 112 -7.45 12.97 3.20
C ALA A 112 -7.56 11.58 2.57
N GLN A 113 -7.07 11.39 1.34
CA GLN A 113 -6.97 10.09 0.68
C GLN A 113 -6.00 9.15 1.43
N MET A 114 -4.89 9.67 1.94
CA MET A 114 -3.99 8.90 2.80
C MET A 114 -4.68 8.49 4.11
N LEU A 115 -5.43 9.41 4.73
CA LEU A 115 -6.23 9.11 5.93
C LEU A 115 -7.33 8.07 5.64
N ALA A 116 -7.98 8.15 4.48
CA ALA A 116 -9.00 7.21 4.01
C ALA A 116 -8.48 5.77 4.05
N GLY A 117 -7.28 5.52 3.51
CA GLY A 117 -6.66 4.20 3.56
C GLY A 117 -6.41 3.69 5.00
N MET A 118 -6.18 4.59 5.96
CA MET A 118 -5.95 4.23 7.36
C MET A 118 -7.25 3.95 8.14
N VAL A 119 -8.38 4.51 7.73
CA VAL A 119 -9.69 4.33 8.39
C VAL A 119 -10.60 3.33 7.68
N ALA A 120 -10.32 2.99 6.42
CA ALA A 120 -11.08 2.01 5.64
C ALA A 120 -11.19 0.65 6.32
N GLU A 121 -12.25 -0.09 6.02
CA GLU A 121 -12.45 -1.48 6.40
C GLU A 121 -12.10 -2.39 5.20
N PRO A 122 -10.91 -3.01 5.15
CA PRO A 122 -10.42 -3.65 3.92
C PRO A 122 -11.29 -4.80 3.40
N ALA A 123 -12.00 -5.49 4.29
CA ALA A 123 -12.92 -6.57 3.94
C ALA A 123 -14.21 -6.06 3.24
N ARG A 124 -14.57 -4.78 3.41
CA ARG A 124 -15.73 -4.15 2.76
C ARG A 124 -15.39 -3.49 1.41
N LEU A 125 -14.11 -3.37 1.07
CA LEU A 125 -13.70 -2.83 -0.22
C LEU A 125 -14.16 -3.73 -1.36
N THR A 126 -14.85 -3.14 -2.33
CA THR A 126 -15.18 -3.80 -3.60
C THR A 126 -14.09 -3.55 -4.64
N SER A 127 -14.04 -4.37 -5.68
CA SER A 127 -13.10 -4.12 -6.80
C SER A 127 -13.35 -2.75 -7.42
N ALA A 128 -14.61 -2.34 -7.57
CA ALA A 128 -14.96 -1.04 -8.13
C ALA A 128 -14.46 0.12 -7.25
N GLN A 129 -14.57 0.01 -5.92
CA GLN A 129 -14.03 1.03 -5.00
C GLN A 129 -12.50 1.09 -5.06
N MET A 130 -11.83 -0.06 -5.07
CA MET A 130 -10.36 -0.10 -5.22
C MET A 130 -9.91 0.47 -6.56
N ASP A 131 -10.63 0.15 -7.64
CA ASP A 131 -10.33 0.65 -8.98
C ASP A 131 -10.57 2.17 -9.10
N HIS A 132 -11.65 2.69 -8.48
CA HIS A 132 -11.91 4.12 -8.33
C HIS A 132 -10.78 4.82 -7.57
N TRP A 133 -10.33 4.23 -6.45
CA TRP A 133 -9.22 4.78 -5.70
C TRP A 133 -7.95 4.82 -6.54
N VAL A 134 -7.60 3.72 -7.20
CA VAL A 134 -6.40 3.67 -8.04
C VAL A 134 -6.44 4.70 -9.18
N ALA A 135 -7.59 4.91 -9.81
CA ALA A 135 -7.76 5.94 -10.84
C ALA A 135 -7.64 7.38 -10.30
N GLY A 136 -7.98 7.62 -9.02
CA GLY A 136 -7.92 8.92 -8.37
C GLY A 136 -6.57 9.31 -7.74
N MET A 137 -5.51 8.51 -7.94
CA MET A 137 -4.19 8.77 -7.35
C MET A 137 -3.38 9.76 -8.18
N ALA A 138 -2.99 10.88 -7.56
CA ALA A 138 -2.13 11.90 -8.20
C ALA A 138 -0.69 11.94 -7.65
N ALA A 139 -0.39 11.15 -6.61
CA ALA A 139 0.92 11.16 -5.97
C ALA A 139 1.32 9.77 -5.47
N TRP A 140 2.63 9.51 -5.46
CA TRP A 140 3.16 8.18 -5.15
C TRP A 140 2.95 7.77 -3.69
N ASP A 141 2.91 8.75 -2.77
CA ASP A 141 2.68 8.50 -1.35
C ASP A 141 1.23 8.16 -1.06
N VAL A 142 0.26 8.79 -1.74
CA VAL A 142 -1.15 8.38 -1.70
C VAL A 142 -1.30 6.92 -2.15
N CYS A 143 -0.66 6.56 -3.27
CA CYS A 143 -0.63 5.19 -3.78
C CYS A 143 -0.06 4.21 -2.74
N ASP A 144 1.12 4.50 -2.21
CA ASP A 144 1.79 3.59 -1.28
C ASP A 144 1.02 3.46 0.04
N GLN A 145 0.41 4.55 0.55
CA GLN A 145 -0.41 4.52 1.76
C GLN A 145 -1.72 3.74 1.55
N ALA A 146 -2.38 3.89 0.41
CA ALA A 146 -3.58 3.11 0.09
C ALA A 146 -3.23 1.61 0.00
N CYS A 147 -2.13 1.27 -0.69
CA CYS A 147 -1.65 -0.11 -0.78
C CYS A 147 -1.34 -0.72 0.60
N LEU A 148 -0.64 0.05 1.45
CA LEU A 148 -0.20 -0.39 2.77
C LEU A 148 -1.32 -0.54 3.79
N ASN A 149 -2.19 0.47 3.89
CA ASN A 149 -3.15 0.54 5.00
C ASN A 149 -4.48 -0.13 4.66
N ALA A 150 -4.87 -0.14 3.38
CA ALA A 150 -6.14 -0.67 2.92
C ALA A 150 -5.96 -1.91 2.03
N PHE A 151 -5.40 -1.74 0.83
CA PHE A 151 -5.51 -2.78 -0.21
C PHE A 151 -4.85 -4.10 0.15
N VAL A 152 -3.66 -4.11 0.77
CA VAL A 152 -2.97 -5.38 1.10
C VAL A 152 -3.77 -6.28 2.04
N ASN A 153 -4.67 -5.70 2.84
CA ASN A 153 -5.53 -6.40 3.79
C ASN A 153 -6.90 -6.77 3.21
N SER A 154 -7.20 -6.35 1.97
CA SER A 154 -8.43 -6.74 1.27
C SER A 154 -8.32 -8.17 0.74
N PRO A 155 -9.40 -8.98 0.76
CA PRO A 155 -9.42 -10.29 0.11
C PRO A 155 -9.16 -10.19 -1.41
N LEU A 156 -9.37 -9.02 -2.02
CA LEU A 156 -9.20 -8.77 -3.45
C LEU A 156 -7.77 -8.39 -3.86
N ALA A 157 -6.86 -8.21 -2.90
CA ALA A 157 -5.55 -7.60 -3.16
C ALA A 157 -4.74 -8.35 -4.21
N TRP A 158 -4.73 -9.68 -4.13
CA TRP A 158 -3.86 -10.49 -4.98
C TRP A 158 -4.28 -10.49 -6.44
N ASP A 159 -5.59 -10.48 -6.69
CA ASP A 159 -6.15 -10.48 -8.03
C ASP A 159 -6.13 -9.07 -8.64
N ALA A 160 -5.98 -8.03 -7.81
CA ALA A 160 -5.77 -6.66 -8.27
C ALA A 160 -4.38 -6.42 -8.87
N ILE A 161 -3.33 -7.05 -8.33
CA ILE A 161 -1.93 -6.87 -8.77
C ILE A 161 -1.75 -7.01 -10.28
N PRO A 162 -2.10 -8.14 -10.93
CA PRO A 162 -1.89 -8.29 -12.37
C PRO A 162 -2.77 -7.34 -13.20
N ARG A 163 -3.99 -7.04 -12.74
CA ARG A 163 -4.90 -6.11 -13.43
C ARG A 163 -4.31 -4.70 -13.47
N TRP A 164 -3.81 -4.21 -12.34
CA TRP A 164 -3.24 -2.87 -12.24
C TRP A 164 -1.87 -2.76 -12.89
N ALA A 165 -1.02 -3.80 -12.78
CA ALA A 165 0.28 -3.84 -13.44
C ALA A 165 0.18 -3.74 -14.97
N ALA A 166 -0.94 -4.14 -15.56
CA ALA A 166 -1.21 -4.06 -16.99
C ALA A 166 -1.79 -2.70 -17.45
N ARG A 167 -2.18 -1.80 -16.53
CA ARG A 167 -2.76 -0.50 -16.89
C ARG A 167 -1.71 0.49 -17.34
N GLU A 168 -2.05 1.37 -18.27
CA GLU A 168 -1.09 2.32 -18.83
C GLU A 168 -0.84 3.55 -17.97
N ALA A 169 -1.85 4.06 -17.23
CA ALA A 169 -1.69 5.22 -16.37
C ALA A 169 -0.63 5.01 -15.28
N GLU A 170 0.20 6.03 -15.01
CA GLU A 170 1.43 5.89 -14.23
C GLU A 170 1.18 5.38 -12.80
N PHE A 171 0.27 6.02 -12.07
CA PHE A 171 -0.05 5.64 -10.69
C PHE A 171 -0.87 4.36 -10.61
N GLU A 172 -1.64 4.04 -11.65
CA GLU A 172 -2.36 2.78 -11.72
C GLU A 172 -1.40 1.60 -11.90
N LYS A 173 -0.45 1.72 -12.84
CA LYS A 173 0.64 0.74 -13.00
C LYS A 173 1.47 0.63 -11.72
N ARG A 174 1.82 1.78 -11.11
CA ARG A 174 2.54 1.84 -9.84
C ARG A 174 1.79 1.07 -8.75
N ALA A 175 0.48 1.25 -8.62
CA ALA A 175 -0.33 0.60 -7.59
C ALA A 175 -0.23 -0.93 -7.65
N GLY A 176 -0.19 -1.52 -8.85
CA GLY A 176 0.04 -2.96 -9.02
C GLY A 176 1.36 -3.43 -8.39
N PHE A 177 2.46 -2.73 -8.67
CA PHE A 177 3.78 -3.09 -8.15
C PHE A 177 3.99 -2.69 -6.68
N ALA A 178 3.44 -1.56 -6.25
CA ALA A 178 3.45 -1.16 -4.85
C ALA A 178 2.67 -2.16 -4.00
N LEU A 179 1.49 -2.60 -4.45
CA LEU A 179 0.71 -3.62 -3.77
C LEU A 179 1.45 -4.96 -3.71
N LEU A 180 2.13 -5.37 -4.79
CA LEU A 180 2.97 -6.57 -4.78
C LEU A 180 4.13 -6.47 -3.77
N ALA A 181 4.79 -5.31 -3.69
CA ALA A 181 5.87 -5.08 -2.74
C ALA A 181 5.37 -5.14 -1.28
N VAL A 182 4.25 -4.50 -1.00
CA VAL A 182 3.62 -4.52 0.33
C VAL A 182 3.13 -5.94 0.68
N ALA A 183 2.52 -6.66 -0.26
CA ALA A 183 2.10 -8.05 -0.05
C ALA A 183 3.27 -8.97 0.32
N ALA A 184 4.44 -8.78 -0.31
CA ALA A 184 5.65 -9.53 0.04
C ALA A 184 6.07 -9.29 1.51
N VAL A 185 5.87 -8.08 2.03
CA VAL A 185 6.16 -7.73 3.42
C VAL A 185 5.08 -8.24 4.37
N HIS A 186 3.79 -8.06 4.07
CA HIS A 186 2.71 -8.22 5.06
C HIS A 186 1.98 -9.57 4.99
N GLN A 187 1.80 -10.17 3.82
CA GLN A 187 1.04 -11.41 3.67
C GLN A 187 1.89 -12.63 3.99
N LYS A 188 2.40 -12.79 5.22
CA LYS A 188 3.40 -13.81 5.61
C LYS A 188 2.98 -15.25 5.34
N SER A 189 1.69 -15.56 5.38
CA SER A 189 1.15 -16.89 5.12
C SER A 189 1.00 -17.24 3.63
N ARG A 190 1.08 -16.25 2.73
CA ARG A 190 0.94 -16.50 1.29
C ARG A 190 2.10 -17.38 0.75
N PRO A 191 1.82 -18.44 -0.03
CA PRO A 191 2.84 -19.32 -0.57
C PRO A 191 3.93 -18.61 -1.38
N GLU A 192 5.15 -19.10 -1.31
CA GLU A 192 6.27 -18.57 -2.12
C GLU A 192 6.01 -18.72 -3.62
N ALA A 193 5.40 -19.84 -4.03
CA ALA A 193 5.04 -20.10 -5.43
C ALA A 193 4.21 -18.98 -6.05
N ASP A 194 3.32 -18.35 -5.27
CA ASP A 194 2.53 -17.22 -5.73
C ASP A 194 3.41 -16.01 -6.10
N PHE A 195 4.40 -15.68 -5.26
CA PHE A 195 5.32 -14.57 -5.55
C PHE A 195 6.24 -14.89 -6.72
N ILE A 196 6.71 -16.13 -6.85
CA ILE A 196 7.49 -16.59 -8.00
C ILE A 196 6.67 -16.39 -9.29
N ALA A 197 5.38 -16.76 -9.26
CA ALA A 197 4.46 -16.57 -10.39
C ALA A 197 4.21 -15.08 -10.75
N ARG A 198 4.58 -14.13 -9.90
CA ARG A 198 4.49 -12.68 -10.18
C ARG A 198 5.79 -12.06 -10.69
N LEU A 199 6.92 -12.78 -10.66
CA LEU A 199 8.19 -12.29 -11.22
C LEU A 199 8.11 -11.95 -12.72
N PRO A 200 7.36 -12.67 -13.58
CA PRO A 200 7.19 -12.27 -14.97
C PRO A 200 6.54 -10.88 -15.16
N LEU A 201 5.67 -10.44 -14.24
CA LEU A 201 5.10 -9.09 -14.29
C LEU A 201 6.16 -8.02 -14.07
N ILE A 202 7.09 -8.27 -13.13
CA ILE A 202 8.22 -7.38 -12.85
C ILE A 202 9.14 -7.31 -14.07
N GLU A 203 9.43 -8.46 -14.68
CA GLU A 203 10.25 -8.51 -15.89
C GLU A 203 9.64 -7.69 -17.03
N ALA A 204 8.34 -7.90 -17.31
CA ALA A 204 7.63 -7.21 -18.38
C ALA A 204 7.59 -5.69 -18.19
N ALA A 205 7.46 -5.21 -16.96
CA ALA A 205 7.42 -3.78 -16.64
C ALA A 205 8.80 -3.16 -16.39
N ALA A 206 9.88 -3.94 -16.38
CA ALA A 206 11.22 -3.43 -16.05
C ALA A 206 11.71 -2.39 -17.07
N GLY A 207 11.23 -2.43 -18.32
CA GLY A 207 11.53 -1.47 -19.37
C GLY A 207 10.83 -0.11 -19.25
N ASP A 208 9.90 0.06 -18.29
CA ASP A 208 9.20 1.33 -18.11
C ASP A 208 10.13 2.37 -17.47
N ASP A 209 10.45 3.43 -18.21
CA ASP A 209 11.40 4.45 -17.75
C ASP A 209 10.79 5.50 -16.81
N ARG A 210 9.46 5.52 -16.66
CA ARG A 210 8.75 6.44 -15.77
C ARG A 210 9.18 6.23 -14.33
N ASN A 211 9.55 7.33 -13.67
CA ASN A 211 10.27 7.26 -12.41
C ASN A 211 9.47 6.58 -11.29
N PHE A 212 8.16 6.83 -11.21
CA PHE A 212 7.34 6.24 -10.16
C PHE A 212 7.02 4.77 -10.43
N VAL A 213 6.88 4.36 -11.69
CA VAL A 213 6.68 2.95 -12.05
C VAL A 213 7.95 2.15 -11.79
N LYS A 214 9.10 2.52 -12.35
CA LYS A 214 10.34 1.74 -12.20
C LYS A 214 10.79 1.59 -10.76
N LYS A 215 10.53 2.61 -9.92
CA LYS A 215 10.79 2.53 -8.47
C LYS A 215 9.90 1.50 -7.79
N ALA A 216 8.63 1.41 -8.15
CA ALA A 216 7.72 0.39 -7.60
C ALA A 216 8.08 -1.02 -8.10
N VAL A 217 8.46 -1.16 -9.38
CA VAL A 217 8.95 -2.43 -9.94
C VAL A 217 10.21 -2.91 -9.19
N ASN A 218 11.20 -2.04 -9.00
CA ASN A 218 12.38 -2.34 -8.19
C ASN A 218 12.02 -2.70 -6.74
N TRP A 219 11.10 -1.94 -6.13
CA TRP A 219 10.67 -2.18 -4.77
C TRP A 219 10.03 -3.56 -4.62
N ALA A 220 9.15 -3.96 -5.55
CA ALA A 220 8.54 -5.28 -5.57
C ALA A 220 9.59 -6.40 -5.66
N LEU A 221 10.53 -6.30 -6.60
CA LEU A 221 11.59 -7.30 -6.79
C LEU A 221 12.43 -7.48 -5.51
N ARG A 222 12.83 -6.36 -4.90
CA ARG A 222 13.60 -6.37 -3.66
C ARG A 222 12.83 -6.98 -2.50
N GLN A 223 11.54 -6.65 -2.32
CA GLN A 223 10.76 -7.18 -1.19
C GLN A 223 10.46 -8.67 -1.34
N ILE A 224 10.19 -9.14 -2.56
CA ILE A 224 10.06 -10.58 -2.84
C ILE A 224 11.34 -11.31 -2.44
N GLY A 225 12.51 -10.89 -2.94
CA GLY A 225 13.78 -11.55 -2.62
C GLY A 225 14.23 -11.43 -1.15
N LYS A 226 13.72 -10.44 -0.42
CA LYS A 226 13.97 -10.26 1.03
C LYS A 226 13.13 -11.18 1.89
N ARG A 227 11.94 -11.56 1.41
CA ARG A 227 10.91 -12.24 2.20
C ARG A 227 11.38 -13.58 2.76
N SER A 228 12.07 -14.39 1.96
CA SER A 228 12.55 -15.71 2.37
C SER A 228 13.74 -16.18 1.52
N PRO A 229 14.48 -17.21 1.97
CA PRO A 229 15.52 -17.82 1.14
C PRO A 229 15.00 -18.42 -0.17
N GLY A 230 13.84 -19.08 -0.17
CA GLY A 230 13.26 -19.71 -1.36
C GLY A 230 12.86 -18.70 -2.45
N LEU A 231 12.52 -17.46 -2.06
CA LEU A 231 12.24 -16.37 -2.99
C LEU A 231 13.48 -15.58 -3.42
N ARG A 232 14.58 -15.71 -2.68
CA ARG A 232 15.79 -14.92 -2.93
C ARG A 232 16.49 -15.34 -4.21
N GLU A 233 16.62 -16.64 -4.44
CA GLU A 233 17.31 -17.17 -5.63
C GLU A 233 16.53 -16.79 -6.91
N PRO A 234 15.20 -17.01 -7.03
CA PRO A 234 14.45 -16.56 -8.21
C PRO A 234 14.51 -15.04 -8.43
N ALA A 235 14.49 -14.24 -7.36
CA ALA A 235 14.61 -12.79 -7.46
C ALA A 235 16.02 -12.33 -7.90
N LEU A 236 17.08 -13.02 -7.46
CA LEU A 236 18.46 -12.76 -7.91
C LEU A 236 18.63 -13.13 -9.38
N THR A 237 18.12 -14.29 -9.79
CA THR A 237 18.13 -14.76 -11.19
C THR A 237 17.44 -13.75 -12.11
N LEU A 238 16.26 -13.25 -11.71
CA LEU A 238 15.60 -12.16 -12.47
C LEU A 238 16.44 -10.88 -12.45
N ALA A 239 17.00 -10.47 -11.31
CA ALA A 239 17.82 -9.25 -11.23
C ALA A 239 19.05 -9.31 -12.15
N GLU A 240 19.70 -10.47 -12.26
CA GLU A 240 20.81 -10.72 -13.18
C GLU A 240 20.37 -10.64 -14.65
N LYS A 241 19.24 -11.25 -15.00
CA LYS A 241 18.64 -11.12 -16.34
C LYS A 241 18.38 -9.65 -16.70
N LEU A 242 17.82 -8.89 -15.76
CA LEU A 242 17.55 -7.46 -15.96
C LEU A 242 18.82 -6.62 -16.13
N CYS A 243 19.98 -7.05 -15.60
CA CYS A 243 21.25 -6.36 -15.84
C CYS A 243 21.72 -6.44 -17.30
N GLN A 244 21.27 -7.44 -18.05
CA GLN A 244 21.65 -7.66 -19.45
C GLN A 244 20.65 -7.04 -20.45
N ARG A 245 19.61 -6.37 -19.95
CA ARG A 245 18.59 -5.72 -20.78
C ARG A 245 19.10 -4.42 -21.41
N GLU A 246 18.51 -4.02 -22.54
CA GLU A 246 18.85 -2.77 -23.25
C GLU A 246 18.20 -1.54 -22.61
N GLU A 247 17.09 -1.70 -21.91
CA GLU A 247 16.39 -0.61 -21.25
C GLU A 247 17.18 -0.13 -20.02
N ARG A 248 17.33 1.20 -19.90
CA ARG A 248 18.07 1.82 -18.79
C ARG A 248 17.41 1.53 -17.45
N SER A 249 16.09 1.62 -17.38
CA SER A 249 15.30 1.27 -16.20
C SER A 249 15.56 -0.18 -15.76
N ALA A 250 15.52 -1.13 -16.69
CA ALA A 250 15.71 -2.56 -16.41
C ALA A 250 17.09 -2.82 -15.81
N ARG A 251 18.17 -2.30 -16.42
CA ARG A 251 19.52 -2.43 -15.88
C ARG A 251 19.66 -1.83 -14.48
N TRP A 252 19.02 -0.68 -14.24
CA TRP A 252 19.02 -0.04 -12.93
C TRP A 252 18.30 -0.88 -11.87
N ILE A 253 17.11 -1.41 -12.20
CA ILE A 253 16.34 -2.31 -11.34
C ILE A 253 17.18 -3.55 -11.00
N GLY A 254 17.70 -4.24 -12.02
CA GLY A 254 18.52 -5.43 -11.84
C GLY A 254 19.75 -5.17 -10.97
N SER A 255 20.47 -4.09 -11.25
CA SER A 255 21.68 -3.74 -10.49
C SER A 255 21.41 -3.38 -9.03
N ASP A 256 20.33 -2.63 -8.75
CA ASP A 256 19.96 -2.27 -7.38
C ASP A 256 19.49 -3.49 -6.57
N ALA A 257 18.58 -4.29 -7.14
CA ALA A 257 18.06 -5.50 -6.52
C ALA A 257 19.17 -6.52 -6.25
N ARG A 258 20.01 -6.83 -7.25
CA ARG A 258 21.14 -7.77 -7.09
C ARG A 258 22.08 -7.33 -5.97
N ARG A 259 22.46 -6.05 -5.95
CA ARG A 259 23.36 -5.50 -4.92
C ARG A 259 22.78 -5.63 -3.52
N GLU A 260 21.48 -5.39 -3.35
CA GLU A 260 20.85 -5.44 -2.03
C GLU A 260 20.62 -6.88 -1.56
N LEU A 261 20.10 -7.75 -2.43
CA LEU A 261 19.80 -9.15 -2.10
C LEU A 261 21.08 -9.96 -1.81
N ALA A 262 22.17 -9.70 -2.52
CA ALA A 262 23.46 -10.36 -2.27
C ALA A 262 24.05 -10.04 -0.88
N ARG A 263 23.69 -8.91 -0.26
CA ARG A 263 24.17 -8.57 1.10
C ARG A 263 23.52 -9.42 2.18
N LEU A 264 22.31 -9.92 1.95
CA LEU A 264 21.56 -10.70 2.92
C LEU A 264 22.08 -12.14 3.04
N GLY A 265 22.69 -12.68 1.99
CA GLY A 265 23.36 -13.99 2.03
C GLY A 265 24.63 -13.99 2.87
N ARG A 266 25.35 -12.86 2.94
CA ARG A 266 26.62 -12.75 3.68
C ARG A 266 26.44 -12.67 5.20
N GLY A 267 25.36 -12.05 5.68
CA GLY A 267 25.14 -11.85 7.13
C GLY A 267 24.60 -13.08 7.90
N ARG A 268 24.33 -14.20 7.22
CA ARG A 268 23.80 -15.43 7.83
C ARG A 268 24.78 -16.60 7.84
N ALA A 269 25.95 -16.45 7.21
CA ALA A 269 27.02 -17.45 7.21
C ALA A 269 27.99 -17.29 8.39
N GLU A 270 27.83 -16.25 9.21
CA GLU A 270 28.67 -15.92 10.39
C GLU A 270 27.90 -15.99 11.72
N LYS A 271 26.77 -16.71 11.78
CA LYS A 271 26.06 -17.02 13.03
C LYS A 271 25.64 -18.48 13.02
#